data_AF-A0A816B338-F1
#
_entry.id   AF-A0A816B338-F1
#
_cell.length_a   1.000
_cell.length_b   1.000
_cell.length_c   1.000
_cell.angle_alpha   90.00
_cell.angle_beta   90.00
_cell.angle_gamma   90.00
#
_symmetry.space_group_name_H-M   'P 1'
#
loop_
_entity.id
_entity.type
_entity.pdbx_description
1 polymer ?
#
loop_
_entity_poly.entity_id
_entity_poly.type
_entity_poly.pdbx_seq_one_letter_code
_entity_poly.pdbx_strand_id
1 'polypeptide(L)'
;MWDNFPNEILLEIIQYLSITDLFHSLLNINLRIKLLINKYTPVRIDFSSIIEKSEFDSLCQTTIASTNYPYLCDYLKLSNLRVPCQIQIFFTVFDLSLFANLKSLTIIAIRFTELTTIMQHKLPQLTNLTYLAIKTDEIMQCDQRKYFYRMIFIDLSCLSLRKLIVKFGNPPREANYSLADCITCNSKVTNLKYVDIDSCYMTDLTRLFKDCIPSIKRLKMNLLGDGEYIHH
;
A
#
# COMPACT_ATOMS: atom_id res chain seq x y z
N MET A 1 37.07 -11.55 -4.98
CA MET A 1 36.79 -11.23 -6.41
C MET A 1 35.95 -9.97 -6.58
N TRP A 2 35.02 -9.66 -5.66
CA TRP A 2 34.21 -8.44 -5.68
C TRP A 2 34.91 -7.19 -5.10
N ASP A 3 36.06 -7.36 -4.44
CA ASP A 3 36.69 -6.30 -3.63
C ASP A 3 37.30 -5.14 -4.43
N ASN A 4 37.50 -5.33 -5.74
CA ASN A 4 37.92 -4.25 -6.66
C ASN A 4 36.79 -3.78 -7.59
N PHE A 5 35.57 -4.30 -7.43
CA PHE A 5 34.45 -3.92 -8.27
C PHE A 5 33.91 -2.54 -7.82
N PRO A 6 33.62 -1.58 -8.73
CA PRO A 6 33.11 -0.27 -8.34
C PRO A 6 31.75 -0.35 -7.63
N ASN A 7 31.54 0.50 -6.62
CA ASN A 7 30.28 0.50 -5.87
C ASN A 7 29.11 0.93 -6.74
N GLU A 8 29.34 1.84 -7.67
CA GLU A 8 28.35 2.41 -8.58
C GLU A 8 27.74 1.32 -9.45
N ILE A 9 28.58 0.47 -10.05
CA ILE A 9 28.13 -0.64 -10.89
C ILE A 9 27.45 -1.73 -10.06
N LEU A 10 27.95 -2.02 -8.85
CA LEU A 10 27.29 -2.95 -7.93
C LEU A 10 25.87 -2.46 -7.58
N LEU A 11 25.71 -1.17 -7.28
CA LEU A 11 24.42 -0.58 -6.96
C LEU A 11 23.47 -0.62 -8.15
N GLU A 12 23.97 -0.41 -9.37
CA GLU A 12 23.19 -0.52 -10.60
C GLU A 12 22.69 -1.96 -10.81
N ILE A 13 23.56 -2.96 -10.65
CA ILE A 13 23.19 -4.39 -10.75
C ILE A 13 22.13 -4.74 -9.69
N ILE A 14 22.32 -4.30 -8.44
CA ILE A 14 21.40 -4.56 -7.33
C ILE A 14 19.98 -4.06 -7.63
N GLN A 15 19.84 -2.96 -8.38
CA GLN A 15 18.51 -2.43 -8.75
C GLN A 15 17.72 -3.33 -9.70
N TYR A 16 18.39 -4.23 -10.43
CA TYR A 16 17.74 -5.17 -11.36
C TYR A 16 17.37 -6.52 -10.73
N LEU A 17 17.82 -6.78 -9.51
CA LEU A 17 17.62 -8.06 -8.85
C LEU A 17 16.28 -8.12 -8.12
N SER A 18 15.61 -9.27 -8.19
CA SER A 18 14.41 -9.50 -7.40
C SER A 18 14.76 -9.60 -5.91
N ILE A 19 13.74 -9.49 -5.06
CA ILE A 19 13.92 -9.70 -3.63
C ILE A 19 14.50 -11.10 -3.35
N THR A 20 14.04 -12.11 -4.08
CA THR A 20 14.51 -13.50 -3.99
C THR A 20 15.99 -13.59 -4.37
N ASP A 21 16.42 -12.92 -5.44
CA ASP A 21 17.84 -12.90 -5.86
C ASP A 21 18.73 -12.16 -4.85
N LEU A 22 18.26 -11.03 -4.33
CA LEU A 22 18.97 -10.31 -3.27
C LEU A 22 19.19 -11.23 -2.06
N PHE A 23 18.14 -11.93 -1.65
CA PHE A 23 18.16 -12.81 -0.49
C PHE A 23 18.97 -14.08 -0.65
N HIS A 24 18.77 -14.81 -1.73
CA HIS A 24 19.45 -16.09 -1.93
C HIS A 24 20.86 -15.93 -2.48
N SER A 25 21.12 -14.91 -3.30
CA SER A 25 22.35 -14.85 -4.10
C SER A 25 23.34 -13.80 -3.64
N LEU A 26 22.96 -12.74 -2.93
CA LEU A 26 23.91 -11.66 -2.60
C LEU A 26 24.21 -11.50 -1.11
N LEU A 27 23.26 -11.84 -0.25
CA LEU A 27 23.36 -11.49 1.16
C LEU A 27 24.24 -12.41 2.01
N ASN A 28 24.47 -13.64 1.56
CA ASN A 28 25.39 -14.58 2.20
C ASN A 28 26.81 -14.54 1.63
N ILE A 29 27.07 -13.74 0.59
CA ILE A 29 28.32 -13.85 -0.17
C ILE A 29 29.38 -12.82 0.23
N ASN A 30 29.02 -11.58 0.56
CA ASN A 30 30.03 -10.55 0.85
C ASN A 30 29.54 -9.45 1.80
N LEU A 31 30.31 -9.19 2.87
CA LEU A 31 30.03 -8.13 3.86
C LEU A 31 29.98 -6.73 3.24
N ARG A 32 30.81 -6.43 2.24
CA ARG A 32 30.77 -5.17 1.50
C ARG A 32 29.45 -5.00 0.75
N ILE A 33 28.99 -6.03 0.05
CA ILE A 33 27.71 -5.99 -0.67
C ILE A 33 26.55 -5.78 0.31
N LYS A 34 26.57 -6.47 1.45
CA LYS A 34 25.60 -6.28 2.53
C LYS A 34 25.60 -4.84 3.06
N LEU A 35 26.77 -4.24 3.28
CA LEU A 35 26.88 -2.84 3.70
C LEU A 35 26.40 -1.86 2.63
N LEU A 36 26.69 -2.12 1.36
CA LEU A 36 26.23 -1.28 0.24
C LEU A 36 24.70 -1.31 0.10
N ILE A 37 24.10 -2.50 0.14
CA ILE A 37 22.65 -2.68 0.13
C ILE A 37 22.03 -1.92 1.31
N ASN A 38 22.56 -2.12 2.52
CA ASN A 38 22.02 -1.47 3.72
C ASN A 38 22.16 0.05 3.73
N LYS A 39 23.20 0.59 3.10
CA LYS A 39 23.52 2.02 3.16
C LYS A 39 22.92 2.82 2.01
N TYR A 40 22.83 2.24 0.82
CA TYR A 40 22.55 3.01 -0.40
C TYR A 40 21.33 2.51 -1.18
N THR A 41 20.83 1.31 -0.90
CA THR A 41 19.69 0.76 -1.62
C THR A 41 18.47 0.73 -0.70
N PRO A 42 17.45 1.57 -0.94
CA PRO A 42 16.17 1.38 -0.29
C PRO A 42 15.64 -0.02 -0.63
N VAL A 43 15.37 -0.83 0.39
CA VAL A 43 14.87 -2.18 0.18
C VAL A 43 13.41 -2.09 -0.23
N ARG A 44 13.10 -2.59 -1.42
CA ARG A 44 11.76 -2.59 -1.98
C ARG A 44 11.24 -4.01 -2.00
N ILE A 45 10.25 -4.28 -1.16
CA ILE A 45 9.66 -5.61 -1.04
C ILE A 45 8.36 -5.63 -1.85
N ASP A 46 8.37 -6.32 -2.98
CA ASP A 46 7.18 -6.59 -3.78
C ASP A 46 6.84 -8.08 -3.71
N PHE A 47 5.83 -8.42 -2.92
CA PHE A 47 5.31 -9.78 -2.83
C PHE A 47 4.26 -10.11 -3.90
N SER A 48 3.86 -9.13 -4.72
CA SER A 48 2.87 -9.37 -5.78
C SER A 48 3.42 -10.17 -6.96
N SER A 49 4.75 -10.24 -7.11
CA SER A 49 5.40 -11.09 -8.10
C SER A 49 5.44 -12.55 -7.68
N ILE A 50 5.36 -12.85 -6.38
CA ILE A 50 5.39 -14.23 -5.87
C ILE A 50 4.16 -14.98 -6.33
N ILE A 51 4.39 -16.20 -6.83
CA ILE A 51 3.34 -17.06 -7.38
C ILE A 51 2.98 -18.15 -6.37
N GLU A 52 3.96 -18.68 -5.64
CA GLU A 52 3.76 -19.83 -4.76
C GLU A 52 3.70 -19.45 -3.28
N LYS A 53 2.77 -20.07 -2.54
CA LYS A 53 2.62 -19.86 -1.09
C LYS A 53 3.86 -20.34 -0.32
N SER A 54 4.47 -21.45 -0.73
CA SER A 54 5.70 -22.01 -0.15
C SER A 54 6.86 -21.00 -0.22
N GLU A 55 7.03 -20.34 -1.36
CA GLU A 55 8.04 -19.30 -1.55
C GLU A 55 7.76 -18.10 -0.63
N PHE A 56 6.52 -17.65 -0.59
CA PHE A 56 6.11 -16.56 0.30
C PHE A 56 6.36 -16.90 1.79
N ASP A 57 5.90 -18.06 2.25
CA ASP A 57 6.06 -18.52 3.62
C ASP A 57 7.56 -18.62 3.98
N SER A 58 8.38 -19.18 3.07
CA SER A 58 9.83 -19.28 3.23
C SER A 58 10.45 -17.90 3.38
N LEU A 59 10.15 -16.94 2.50
CA LEU A 59 10.68 -15.58 2.57
C LEU A 59 10.26 -14.85 3.85
N CYS A 60 9.01 -15.02 4.29
CA CYS A 60 8.55 -14.45 5.55
C CYS A 60 9.32 -15.04 6.75
N GLN A 61 9.43 -16.36 6.85
CA GLN A 61 10.00 -17.05 8.01
C GLN A 61 11.53 -16.96 8.07
N THR A 62 12.21 -17.16 6.95
CA THR A 62 13.68 -17.28 6.94
C THR A 62 14.38 -15.96 6.77
N THR A 63 13.78 -15.03 6.04
CA THR A 63 14.55 -14.05 5.30
C THR A 63 14.26 -12.62 5.74
N ILE A 64 13.00 -12.32 6.05
CA ILE A 64 12.61 -10.98 6.53
C ILE A 64 12.56 -10.93 8.07
N ALA A 65 12.15 -12.01 8.74
CA ALA A 65 12.07 -12.05 10.20
C ALA A 65 13.44 -12.13 10.91
N SER A 66 14.47 -12.66 10.24
CA SER A 66 15.79 -12.88 10.83
C SER A 66 16.80 -11.74 10.58
N THR A 67 16.34 -10.63 10.01
CA THR A 67 17.20 -9.58 9.43
C THR A 67 16.75 -8.17 9.82
N ASN A 68 17.60 -7.17 9.59
CA ASN A 68 17.24 -5.75 9.74
C ASN A 68 16.50 -5.18 8.52
N TYR A 69 16.04 -6.03 7.57
CA TYR A 69 15.40 -5.54 6.35
C TYR A 69 14.06 -4.87 6.52
N PRO A 70 13.19 -5.30 7.46
CA PRO A 70 11.98 -4.52 7.77
C PRO A 70 12.33 -3.05 8.03
N TYR A 71 13.39 -2.80 8.79
CA TYR A 71 13.83 -1.44 9.12
C TYR A 71 14.35 -0.68 7.89
N LEU A 72 14.98 -1.35 6.92
CA LEU A 72 15.52 -0.73 5.70
C LEU A 72 14.48 -0.63 4.57
N CYS A 73 13.31 -1.26 4.75
CA CYS A 73 12.25 -1.30 3.77
C CYS A 73 11.54 0.06 3.67
N ASP A 74 11.61 0.69 2.49
CA ASP A 74 10.91 1.96 2.23
C ASP A 74 9.67 1.78 1.34
N TYR A 75 9.54 0.61 0.71
CA TYR A 75 8.47 0.24 -0.19
C TYR A 75 8.02 -1.19 0.07
N LEU A 76 6.72 -1.36 0.32
CA LEU A 76 6.09 -2.66 0.50
C LEU A 76 4.87 -2.77 -0.41
N LYS A 77 4.78 -3.87 -1.14
CA LYS A 77 3.61 -4.23 -1.94
C LYS A 77 3.15 -5.65 -1.64
N LEU A 78 1.89 -5.75 -1.22
CA LEU A 78 1.22 -7.00 -0.87
C LEU A 78 0.01 -7.21 -1.80
N SER A 79 -0.25 -8.45 -2.17
CA SER A 79 -1.31 -8.81 -3.10
C SER A 79 -1.88 -10.19 -2.83
N ASN A 80 -3.20 -10.28 -2.68
CA ASN A 80 -3.90 -11.57 -2.61
C ASN A 80 -4.22 -12.16 -4.01
N LEU A 81 -3.78 -11.52 -5.11
CA LEU A 81 -4.14 -11.95 -6.48
C LEU A 81 -3.57 -13.33 -6.85
N ARG A 82 -2.34 -13.63 -6.42
CA ARG A 82 -1.62 -14.87 -6.78
C ARG A 82 -1.58 -15.85 -5.62
N VAL A 83 -1.29 -15.34 -4.42
CA VAL A 83 -1.24 -16.12 -3.20
C VAL A 83 -2.42 -15.69 -2.32
N PRO A 84 -3.47 -16.53 -2.17
CA PRO A 84 -4.60 -16.21 -1.32
C PRO A 84 -4.17 -15.95 0.13
N CYS A 85 -4.78 -14.95 0.76
CA CYS A 85 -4.52 -14.54 2.14
C CYS A 85 -3.08 -14.09 2.42
N GLN A 86 -2.26 -13.79 1.40
CA GLN A 86 -0.90 -13.27 1.55
C GLN A 86 -0.85 -12.07 2.50
N ILE A 87 -1.76 -11.11 2.35
CA ILE A 87 -1.83 -9.90 3.16
C ILE A 87 -2.06 -10.26 4.63
N GLN A 88 -3.06 -11.10 4.91
CA GLN A 88 -3.39 -11.53 6.26
C GLN A 88 -2.20 -12.27 6.90
N ILE A 89 -1.58 -13.21 6.18
CA ILE A 89 -0.43 -13.96 6.69
C ILE A 89 0.72 -13.00 7.01
N PHE A 90 1.03 -12.06 6.12
CA PHE A 90 2.06 -11.06 6.36
C PHE A 90 1.83 -10.31 7.68
N PHE A 91 0.62 -9.82 7.94
CA PHE A 91 0.30 -9.09 9.17
C PHE A 91 0.20 -9.96 10.43
N THR A 92 0.13 -11.29 10.29
CA THR A 92 0.27 -12.22 11.43
C THR A 92 1.73 -12.51 11.77
N VAL A 93 2.61 -12.50 10.78
CA VAL A 93 4.04 -12.78 10.97
C VAL A 93 4.78 -11.52 11.43
N PHE A 94 4.41 -10.35 10.91
CA PHE A 94 5.15 -9.12 11.15
C PHE A 94 4.38 -8.09 11.98
N ASP A 95 5.07 -7.54 12.97
CA ASP A 95 4.73 -6.26 13.58
C ASP A 95 5.19 -5.12 12.64
N LEU A 96 4.28 -4.20 12.31
CA LEU A 96 4.60 -3.11 11.40
C LEU A 96 5.54 -2.06 12.02
N SER A 97 5.71 -2.06 13.35
CA SER A 97 6.74 -1.24 14.00
C SER A 97 8.16 -1.59 13.53
N LEU A 98 8.39 -2.82 13.04
CA LEU A 98 9.65 -3.22 12.42
C LEU A 98 9.91 -2.50 11.09
N PHE A 99 8.85 -2.02 10.43
CA PHE A 99 8.89 -1.30 9.16
C PHE A 99 8.95 0.22 9.36
N ALA A 100 9.78 0.67 10.32
CA ALA A 100 9.83 2.06 10.76
C ALA A 100 10.14 3.07 9.63
N ASN A 101 10.92 2.69 8.60
CA ASN A 101 11.26 3.57 7.48
C ASN A 101 10.33 3.43 6.27
N LEU A 102 9.24 2.67 6.39
CA LEU A 102 8.32 2.44 5.29
C LEU A 102 7.63 3.73 4.86
N LYS A 103 7.88 4.14 3.61
CA LYS A 103 7.34 5.37 3.02
C LYS A 103 6.18 5.09 2.08
N SER A 104 6.15 3.90 1.48
CA SER A 104 5.18 3.52 0.47
C SER A 104 4.61 2.14 0.74
N LEU A 105 3.28 2.05 0.85
CA LEU A 105 2.55 0.80 1.01
C LEU A 105 1.52 0.65 -0.12
N THR A 106 1.54 -0.50 -0.78
CA THR A 106 0.54 -0.89 -1.78
C THR A 106 -0.11 -2.21 -1.36
N ILE A 107 -1.44 -2.24 -1.29
CA ILE A 107 -2.23 -3.41 -0.94
C ILE A 107 -3.22 -3.69 -2.06
N ILE A 108 -3.23 -4.92 -2.58
CA ILE A 108 -4.02 -5.32 -3.75
C ILE A 108 -4.88 -6.55 -3.45
N ALA A 109 -6.09 -6.59 -3.99
CA ALA A 109 -7.08 -7.67 -3.83
C ALA A 109 -7.41 -7.95 -2.35
N ILE A 110 -7.50 -6.88 -1.56
CA ILE A 110 -7.87 -6.98 -0.15
C ILE A 110 -9.39 -6.99 0.04
N ARG A 111 -9.87 -7.81 0.97
CA ARG A 111 -11.28 -7.80 1.39
C ARG A 111 -11.57 -6.62 2.32
N PHE A 112 -12.78 -6.10 2.29
CA PHE A 112 -13.16 -4.93 3.09
C PHE A 112 -12.99 -5.14 4.60
N THR A 113 -13.33 -6.33 5.10
CA THR A 113 -13.18 -6.66 6.52
C THR A 113 -11.72 -6.60 6.97
N GLU A 114 -10.82 -7.18 6.17
CA GLU A 114 -9.37 -7.17 6.40
C GLU A 114 -8.79 -5.74 6.28
N LEU A 115 -9.25 -4.99 5.28
CA LEU A 115 -8.87 -3.59 5.07
C LEU A 115 -9.23 -2.74 6.29
N THR A 116 -10.42 -2.95 6.85
CA THR A 116 -10.89 -2.25 8.05
C THR A 116 -9.94 -2.50 9.22
N THR A 117 -9.60 -3.76 9.48
CA THR A 117 -8.64 -4.14 10.54
C THR A 117 -7.27 -3.50 10.34
N ILE A 118 -6.75 -3.49 9.10
CA ILE A 118 -5.44 -2.90 8.79
C ILE A 118 -5.46 -1.38 9.01
N MET A 119 -6.49 -0.69 8.54
CA MET A 119 -6.58 0.76 8.69
C MET A 119 -6.68 1.19 10.15
N GLN A 120 -7.44 0.47 10.98
CA GLN A 120 -7.65 0.84 12.39
C GLN A 120 -6.48 0.48 13.30
N HIS A 121 -5.83 -0.66 13.07
CA HIS A 121 -4.90 -1.23 14.04
C HIS A 121 -3.46 -1.31 13.56
N LYS A 122 -3.22 -1.32 12.25
CA LYS A 122 -1.90 -1.56 11.67
C LYS A 122 -1.31 -0.30 11.05
N LEU A 123 -2.05 0.41 10.20
CA LEU A 123 -1.57 1.64 9.57
C LEU A 123 -1.08 2.73 10.53
N PRO A 124 -1.70 2.97 11.71
CA PRO A 124 -1.22 3.99 12.65
C PRO A 124 0.22 3.78 13.13
N GLN A 125 0.74 2.55 13.02
CA GLN A 125 2.13 2.22 13.38
C GLN A 125 3.15 2.74 12.34
N LEU A 126 2.71 3.03 11.11
CA LEU A 126 3.55 3.45 9.99
C LEU A 126 3.67 4.98 9.92
N THR A 127 4.32 5.58 10.91
CA THR A 127 4.40 7.04 11.06
C THR A 127 5.08 7.77 9.89
N ASN A 128 6.00 7.09 9.20
CA ASN A 128 6.74 7.60 8.04
C ASN A 128 6.03 7.36 6.70
N LEU A 129 4.83 6.77 6.70
CA LEU A 129 4.09 6.47 5.49
C LEU A 129 3.66 7.78 4.79
N THR A 130 4.10 7.94 3.55
CA THR A 130 3.77 9.11 2.71
C THR A 130 2.93 8.74 1.50
N TYR A 131 2.92 7.46 1.12
CA TYR A 131 2.17 6.93 0.00
C TYR A 131 1.40 5.68 0.42
N LEU A 132 0.09 5.68 0.17
CA LEU A 132 -0.78 4.53 0.35
C LEU A 132 -1.59 4.28 -0.91
N ALA A 133 -1.51 3.07 -1.44
CA ALA A 133 -2.37 2.59 -2.52
C ALA A 133 -3.14 1.35 -2.06
N ILE A 134 -4.46 1.41 -2.17
CA ILE A 134 -5.36 0.30 -1.84
C ILE A 134 -6.16 -0.02 -3.10
N LYS A 135 -6.12 -1.28 -3.51
CA LYS A 135 -6.97 -1.81 -4.57
C LYS A 135 -7.75 -3.00 -4.02
N THR A 136 -9.07 -2.93 -4.11
CA THR A 136 -9.95 -4.05 -3.83
C THR A 136 -10.71 -4.42 -5.10
N ASP A 137 -10.82 -5.73 -5.33
CA ASP A 137 -11.67 -6.28 -6.39
C ASP A 137 -13.06 -6.67 -5.83
N GLU A 138 -13.26 -6.51 -4.51
CA GLU A 138 -14.54 -6.78 -3.86
C GLU A 138 -15.58 -5.71 -4.25
N ILE A 139 -16.77 -6.18 -4.61
CA ILE A 139 -17.92 -5.30 -4.84
C ILE A 139 -18.43 -4.84 -3.49
N MET A 140 -17.98 -3.66 -3.07
CA MET A 140 -18.41 -3.07 -1.81
C MET A 140 -19.82 -2.50 -1.90
N GLN A 141 -20.64 -2.83 -0.91
CA GLN A 141 -21.95 -2.24 -0.71
C GLN A 141 -21.84 -0.74 -0.35
N CYS A 142 -22.94 -0.01 -0.52
CA CYS A 142 -23.04 1.42 -0.23
C CYS A 142 -22.53 1.77 1.18
N ASP A 143 -23.00 1.06 2.21
CA ASP A 143 -22.64 1.34 3.60
C ASP A 143 -21.17 1.05 3.91
N GLN A 144 -20.59 0.02 3.28
CA GLN A 144 -19.17 -0.29 3.41
C GLN A 144 -18.31 0.84 2.81
N ARG A 145 -18.70 1.40 1.67
CA ARG A 145 -18.00 2.54 1.05
C ARG A 145 -18.10 3.79 1.92
N LYS A 146 -19.29 4.09 2.44
CA LYS A 146 -19.50 5.21 3.39
C LYS A 146 -18.60 5.07 4.61
N TYR A 147 -18.55 3.87 5.19
CA TYR A 147 -17.67 3.56 6.31
C TYR A 147 -16.20 3.77 5.95
N PHE A 148 -15.75 3.25 4.80
CA PHE A 148 -14.38 3.44 4.33
C PHE A 148 -14.00 4.92 4.16
N TYR A 149 -14.87 5.74 3.60
CA TYR A 149 -14.60 7.17 3.49
C TYR A 149 -14.46 7.83 4.85
N ARG A 150 -15.29 7.47 5.84
CA ARG A 150 -15.13 7.96 7.21
C ARG A 150 -13.78 7.56 7.80
N MET A 151 -13.34 6.32 7.56
CA MET A 151 -12.03 5.85 8.00
C MET A 151 -10.87 6.65 7.39
N ILE A 152 -10.95 7.04 6.11
CA ILE A 152 -9.94 7.91 5.49
C ILE A 152 -9.74 9.19 6.32
N PHE A 153 -10.82 9.81 6.79
CA PHE A 153 -10.71 11.09 7.49
C PHE A 153 -10.37 10.95 8.97
N ILE A 154 -10.74 9.85 9.60
CA ILE A 154 -10.44 9.60 11.02
C ILE A 154 -9.06 8.96 11.14
N ASP A 155 -8.88 7.79 10.54
CA ASP A 155 -7.73 6.93 10.80
C ASP A 155 -6.47 7.36 10.04
N LEU A 156 -6.61 8.04 8.89
CA LEU A 156 -5.43 8.52 8.15
C LEU A 156 -4.98 9.93 8.58
N SER A 157 -5.76 10.60 9.45
CA SER A 157 -5.43 11.95 9.92
C SER A 157 -4.16 12.00 10.77
N CYS A 158 -3.82 10.90 11.44
CA CYS A 158 -2.60 10.76 12.22
C CYS A 158 -1.35 10.45 11.39
N LEU A 159 -1.50 10.20 10.08
CA LEU A 159 -0.40 9.82 9.21
C LEU A 159 0.19 11.02 8.45
N SER A 160 1.47 10.91 8.11
CA SER A 160 2.17 11.87 7.24
C SER A 160 1.89 11.66 5.75
N LEU A 161 0.72 11.07 5.42
CA LEU A 161 0.36 10.70 4.06
C LEU A 161 0.28 11.92 3.15
N ARG A 162 0.97 11.85 2.01
CA ARG A 162 0.99 12.87 0.96
C ARG A 162 0.19 12.44 -0.25
N LYS A 163 0.12 11.13 -0.51
CA LYS A 163 -0.58 10.55 -1.66
C LYS A 163 -1.39 9.34 -1.23
N LEU A 164 -2.67 9.36 -1.61
CA LEU A 164 -3.62 8.27 -1.40
C LEU A 164 -4.22 7.87 -2.74
N ILE A 165 -4.16 6.58 -3.05
CA ILE A 165 -4.86 5.98 -4.18
C ILE A 165 -5.81 4.91 -3.65
N VAL A 166 -7.09 4.97 -4.00
CA VAL A 166 -8.06 3.93 -3.66
C VAL A 166 -8.83 3.51 -4.91
N LYS A 167 -8.76 2.23 -5.24
CA LYS A 167 -9.47 1.62 -6.36
C LYS A 167 -10.42 0.56 -5.84
N PHE A 168 -11.67 0.63 -6.27
CA PHE A 168 -12.70 -0.33 -5.89
C PHE A 168 -13.16 -1.13 -7.09
N GLY A 169 -13.65 -2.35 -6.84
CA GLY A 169 -14.44 -3.07 -7.83
C GLY A 169 -15.66 -2.28 -8.28
N ASN A 170 -16.15 -2.59 -9.48
CA ASN A 170 -17.34 -1.97 -10.04
C ASN A 170 -18.51 -2.05 -9.05
N PRO A 171 -19.26 -0.96 -8.85
CA PRO A 171 -20.43 -0.96 -7.99
C PRO A 171 -21.53 -1.84 -8.59
N PRO A 172 -22.46 -2.33 -7.76
CA PRO A 172 -23.73 -2.83 -8.28
C PRO A 172 -24.45 -1.69 -9.06
N ARG A 173 -25.16 -2.05 -10.14
CA ARG A 173 -25.75 -1.14 -11.15
C ARG A 173 -26.76 -0.10 -10.62
N GLU A 174 -27.12 -0.15 -9.35
CA GLU A 174 -28.20 0.64 -8.78
C GLU A 174 -27.72 1.36 -7.53
N ALA A 175 -27.54 2.69 -7.64
CA ALA A 175 -27.02 3.47 -6.53
C ALA A 175 -27.18 4.99 -6.71
N ASN A 176 -28.40 5.50 -6.83
CA ASN A 176 -28.67 6.91 -6.54
C ASN A 176 -28.58 7.11 -5.02
N TYR A 177 -27.37 7.25 -4.50
CA TYR A 177 -27.15 7.38 -3.08
C TYR A 177 -26.50 8.73 -2.77
N SER A 178 -27.06 9.43 -1.79
CA SER A 178 -26.51 10.67 -1.22
C SER A 178 -25.56 10.34 -0.07
N LEU A 179 -24.47 11.11 0.03
CA LEU A 179 -23.54 11.07 1.16
C LEU A 179 -23.89 12.11 2.25
N ALA A 180 -24.95 12.90 2.06
CA ALA A 180 -25.30 14.05 2.90
C ALA A 180 -25.43 13.73 4.39
N ASP A 181 -25.89 12.52 4.74
CA ASP A 181 -26.08 12.11 6.14
C ASP A 181 -24.82 11.51 6.77
N CYS A 182 -23.75 11.29 5.99
CA CYS A 182 -22.69 10.35 6.39
C CYS A 182 -21.42 11.01 6.91
N ILE A 183 -21.14 12.28 6.58
CA ILE A 183 -19.82 12.84 6.91
C ILE A 183 -19.89 14.29 7.41
N THR A 184 -20.14 14.45 8.71
CA THR A 184 -19.57 15.56 9.48
C THR A 184 -18.16 15.17 9.89
N CYS A 185 -17.16 15.67 9.16
CA CYS A 185 -15.77 15.41 9.48
C CYS A 185 -15.15 16.67 10.08
N ASN A 186 -14.88 16.61 11.39
CA ASN A 186 -14.19 17.67 12.13
C ASN A 186 -12.65 17.50 12.08
N SER A 187 -12.15 16.35 11.60
CA SER A 187 -10.72 16.10 11.46
C SER A 187 -10.19 16.68 10.14
N LYS A 188 -9.05 17.38 10.24
CA LYS A 188 -8.34 17.89 9.06
C LYS A 188 -7.18 16.96 8.74
N VAL A 189 -7.13 16.47 7.50
CA VAL A 189 -5.96 15.75 6.99
C VAL A 189 -5.03 16.78 6.37
N THR A 190 -3.98 17.17 7.08
CA THR A 190 -3.17 18.34 6.74
C THR A 190 -2.04 18.04 5.76
N ASN A 191 -1.59 16.79 5.67
CA ASN A 191 -0.42 16.40 4.86
C ASN A 191 -0.78 15.91 3.44
N LEU A 192 -2.04 15.54 3.20
CA LEU A 192 -2.46 14.86 1.99
C LEU A 192 -2.61 15.84 0.82
N LYS A 193 -1.80 15.65 -0.22
CA LYS A 193 -1.72 16.56 -1.39
C LYS A 193 -2.35 15.95 -2.64
N TYR A 194 -2.33 14.63 -2.74
CA TYR A 194 -2.75 13.91 -3.94
C TYR A 194 -3.72 12.80 -3.56
N VAL A 195 -4.92 12.85 -4.13
CA VAL A 195 -5.96 11.85 -3.92
C VAL A 195 -6.44 11.35 -5.28
N ASP A 196 -6.43 10.04 -5.48
CA ASP A 196 -7.05 9.38 -6.63
C ASP A 196 -7.98 8.26 -6.12
N ILE A 197 -9.29 8.50 -6.15
CA ILE A 197 -10.26 7.55 -5.60
C ILE A 197 -11.35 7.24 -6.61
N ASP A 198 -11.66 5.96 -6.75
CA ASP A 198 -12.83 5.53 -7.50
C ASP A 198 -14.10 5.75 -6.67
N SER A 199 -15.14 6.36 -7.25
CA SER A 199 -16.35 6.66 -6.49
C SER A 199 -17.61 6.72 -7.35
N CYS A 200 -18.72 6.38 -6.71
CA CYS A 200 -20.08 6.60 -7.22
C CYS A 200 -20.70 7.92 -6.71
N TYR A 201 -19.99 8.64 -5.82
CA TYR A 201 -20.50 9.80 -5.05
C TYR A 201 -19.71 11.07 -5.35
N MET A 202 -19.56 11.42 -6.63
CA MET A 202 -18.62 12.44 -7.07
C MET A 202 -18.83 13.80 -6.42
N THR A 203 -20.07 14.29 -6.37
CA THR A 203 -20.39 15.64 -5.91
C THR A 203 -20.16 15.81 -4.41
N ASP A 204 -20.68 14.88 -3.60
CA ASP A 204 -20.64 14.99 -2.14
C ASP A 204 -19.22 14.78 -1.61
N LEU A 205 -18.48 13.80 -2.17
CA LEU A 205 -17.09 13.59 -1.77
C LEU A 205 -16.21 14.74 -2.23
N THR A 206 -16.43 15.33 -3.42
CA THR A 206 -15.57 16.43 -3.88
C THR A 206 -15.61 17.61 -2.92
N ARG A 207 -16.80 17.96 -2.42
CA ARG A 207 -16.96 19.01 -1.42
C ARG A 207 -16.27 18.64 -0.12
N LEU A 208 -16.55 17.45 0.40
CA LEU A 208 -15.97 16.96 1.63
C LEU A 208 -14.44 16.90 1.61
N PHE A 209 -13.84 16.38 0.53
CA PHE A 209 -12.39 16.31 0.39
C PHE A 209 -11.75 17.72 0.37
N LYS A 210 -12.41 18.71 -0.25
CA LYS A 210 -11.93 20.09 -0.23
C LYS A 210 -12.01 20.71 1.17
N ASP A 211 -13.09 20.43 1.90
CA ASP A 211 -13.31 20.99 3.24
C ASP A 211 -12.39 20.35 4.29
N CYS A 212 -12.18 19.04 4.21
CA CYS A 212 -11.41 18.26 5.20
C CYS A 212 -9.91 18.14 4.88
N ILE A 213 -9.50 18.40 3.63
CA ILE A 213 -8.11 18.28 3.18
C ILE A 213 -7.66 19.62 2.58
N PRO A 214 -7.39 20.64 3.42
CA PRO A 214 -7.08 21.98 2.94
C PRO A 214 -5.79 22.06 2.11
N SER A 215 -4.90 21.07 2.22
CA SER A 215 -3.63 21.00 1.48
C SER A 215 -3.73 20.25 0.15
N ILE A 216 -4.93 19.81 -0.26
CA ILE A 216 -5.13 19.04 -1.47
C ILE A 216 -4.74 19.86 -2.71
N LYS A 217 -3.80 19.32 -3.50
CA LYS A 217 -3.34 19.92 -4.76
C LYS A 217 -4.00 19.28 -5.96
N ARG A 218 -4.26 17.97 -5.88
CA ARG A 218 -4.89 17.20 -6.96
C ARG A 218 -5.86 16.20 -6.36
N LEU A 219 -7.10 16.30 -6.82
CA LEU A 219 -8.16 15.35 -6.56
C LEU A 219 -8.59 14.75 -7.90
N LYS A 220 -8.30 13.47 -8.10
CA LYS A 220 -8.82 12.69 -9.21
C LYS A 220 -9.91 11.79 -8.64
N MET A 221 -11.07 11.81 -9.25
CA MET A 221 -12.13 10.87 -8.93
C MET A 221 -12.57 10.18 -10.21
N ASN A 222 -12.63 8.85 -10.21
CA ASN A 222 -13.05 8.07 -11.38
C ASN A 222 -14.46 7.52 -11.13
N LEU A 223 -15.36 7.80 -12.07
CA LEU A 223 -16.73 7.29 -12.02
C LEU A 223 -16.67 5.80 -12.32
N LEU A 224 -17.17 5.00 -11.38
CA LEU A 224 -17.35 3.59 -11.62
C LEU A 224 -18.69 3.40 -12.34
N GLY A 225 -18.67 3.15 -13.65
CA GLY A 225 -19.90 2.97 -14.42
C GLY A 225 -19.80 3.20 -15.93
N ASP A 226 -18.79 3.93 -16.41
CA ASP A 226 -18.55 4.06 -17.85
C ASP A 226 -17.80 2.82 -18.36
N GLY A 227 -18.55 1.75 -18.57
CA GLY A 227 -18.07 0.64 -19.39
C GLY A 227 -17.75 1.16 -20.79
N GLU A 228 -16.55 0.86 -21.28
CA GLU A 228 -16.31 0.83 -22.72
C GLU A 228 -17.35 -0.11 -23.33
N TYR A 229 -18.31 0.48 -24.04
CA TYR A 229 -19.21 -0.24 -24.92
C TYR A 229 -18.38 -0.79 -26.09
N ILE A 230 -17.81 -1.98 -25.93
CA ILE A 230 -17.43 -2.80 -27.09
C ILE A 230 -18.73 -3.36 -27.65
N HIS A 231 -19.28 -2.69 -28.66
CA HIS A 231 -20.29 -3.28 -29.53
C HIS A 231 -19.66 -4.51 -30.21
N HIS A 232 -20.14 -5.70 -29.86
CA HIS A 232 -20.06 -6.87 -30.71
C HIS A 232 -21.43 -7.09 -31.35
#